data_AF-A0A5C3L0R5-F1
#
_entry.id   AF-A0A5C3L0R5-F1
#
_cell.length_a   1.000
_cell.length_b   1.000
_cell.length_c   1.000
_cell.angle_alpha   90.00
_cell.angle_beta   90.00
_cell.angle_gamma   90.00
#
_symmetry.space_group_name_H-M   'P 1'
#
loop_
_entity.id
_entity.type
_entity.pdbx_description
1 polymer ?
#
loop_
_entity_poly.entity_id
_entity_poly.type
_entity_poly.pdbx_seq_one_letter_code
_entity_poly.pdbx_strand_id
1 'polypeptide(L)'
;MDPFEVRLQFLGLLERLSASQQSIQRTVSYAVKYFSACGEDFWECILEDVQKGSINARINTLYFLDGLCERCLLIKSQQRPPSASKAGGGSTATLEKKPDTLYVEFVTRDLSKIIEYVVPEGRQGLPNLVSTKQILENWRSKRIIDPQKVDEALAILDSRTIPTDSQPEAQADNKPNPSTSQQRQDMSKNDVFKRIEEDRERHKRLRERRWVQPISYSTSNLNPHHMPLASFLPLKAGDSVASGMEEELPVDIEFENDWETTSDWNEDDEEVVAEERDFAFPRDGEEPMDLS
;
A
#
# COMPACT_ATOMS: atom_id res chain seq x y z
N MET A 1 25.06 -14.80 5.73
CA MET A 1 24.31 -15.46 6.82
C MET A 1 23.86 -16.81 6.33
N ASP A 2 23.78 -17.78 7.23
CA ASP A 2 23.27 -19.11 6.92
C ASP A 2 21.76 -19.06 6.62
N PRO A 3 21.23 -19.86 5.65
CA PRO A 3 19.81 -19.83 5.30
C PRO A 3 18.86 -20.08 6.47
N PHE A 4 19.22 -20.92 7.43
CA PHE A 4 18.38 -21.18 8.60
C PHE A 4 18.25 -19.94 9.49
N GLU A 5 19.36 -19.24 9.75
CA GLU A 5 19.37 -18.00 10.52
C GLU A 5 18.53 -16.91 9.83
N VAL A 6 18.65 -16.81 8.51
CA VAL A 6 17.91 -15.86 7.68
C VAL A 6 16.40 -16.14 7.74
N ARG A 7 15.99 -17.41 7.65
CA ARG A 7 14.60 -17.83 7.83
C ARG A 7 14.08 -17.51 9.23
N LEU A 8 14.85 -17.81 10.28
CA LEU A 8 14.42 -17.55 11.66
C LEU A 8 14.22 -16.05 11.92
N GLN A 9 15.11 -15.20 11.42
CA GLN A 9 14.95 -13.75 11.50
C GLN A 9 13.72 -13.26 10.73
N PHE A 10 13.47 -13.82 9.54
CA PHE A 10 12.29 -13.48 8.74
C PHE A 10 10.98 -13.83 9.45
N LEU A 11 10.89 -15.01 10.07
CA LEU A 11 9.74 -15.41 10.89
C LEU A 11 9.51 -14.43 12.05
N GLY A 12 10.58 -13.99 12.70
CA GLY A 12 10.47 -12.97 13.76
C GLY A 12 9.99 -11.59 13.25
N LEU A 13 10.22 -11.27 11.98
CA LEU A 13 9.65 -10.07 11.34
C LEU A 13 8.17 -10.25 11.00
N LEU A 14 7.77 -11.42 10.49
CA LEU A 14 6.37 -11.75 10.22
C LEU A 14 5.52 -11.76 11.51
N GLU A 15 6.03 -12.35 12.59
CA GLU A 15 5.32 -12.39 13.88
C GLU A 15 5.03 -10.98 14.45
N ARG A 16 5.91 -10.02 14.17
CA ARG A 16 5.80 -8.62 14.63
C ARG A 16 5.22 -7.70 13.55
N LEU A 17 4.74 -8.27 12.44
CA LEU A 17 4.16 -7.49 11.37
C LEU A 17 2.90 -6.80 11.88
N SER A 18 2.83 -5.49 11.64
CA SER A 18 1.72 -4.65 12.06
C SER A 18 1.35 -3.67 10.95
N ALA A 19 0.33 -2.86 11.17
CA ALA A 19 -0.04 -1.83 10.23
C ALA A 19 1.11 -0.82 9.98
N SER A 20 2.10 -0.72 10.87
CA SER A 20 3.10 0.36 10.83
C SER A 20 3.98 0.36 9.57
N GLN A 21 4.27 1.55 9.03
CA GLN A 21 5.07 1.69 7.81
C GLN A 21 6.47 1.12 8.00
N GLN A 22 7.06 1.35 9.17
CA GLN A 22 8.39 0.86 9.52
C GLN A 22 8.41 -0.67 9.60
N SER A 23 7.36 -1.29 10.15
CA SER A 23 7.23 -2.76 10.21
C SER A 23 7.16 -3.34 8.80
N ILE A 24 6.26 -2.82 7.95
CA ILE A 24 6.10 -3.27 6.56
C ILE A 24 7.40 -3.09 5.77
N GLN A 25 7.98 -1.89 5.75
CA GLN A 25 9.17 -1.59 4.95
C GLN A 25 10.40 -2.38 5.38
N ARG A 26 10.55 -2.63 6.70
CA ARG A 26 11.63 -3.47 7.23
C ARG A 26 11.50 -4.90 6.72
N THR A 27 10.30 -5.48 6.79
CA THR A 27 10.02 -6.85 6.33
C THR A 27 10.18 -6.97 4.82
N VAL A 28 9.68 -6.00 4.04
CA VAL A 28 9.86 -5.94 2.58
C VAL A 28 11.34 -5.89 2.20
N SER A 29 12.10 -4.97 2.82
CA SER A 29 13.52 -4.81 2.53
C SER A 29 14.31 -6.08 2.84
N TYR A 30 13.95 -6.78 3.93
CA TYR A 30 14.56 -8.05 4.30
C TYR A 30 14.25 -9.16 3.29
N ALA A 31 12.97 -9.31 2.91
CA ALA A 31 12.50 -10.33 1.97
C ALA A 31 13.17 -10.18 0.59
N VAL A 32 13.29 -8.95 0.10
CA VAL A 32 13.94 -8.64 -1.17
C VAL A 32 15.44 -8.89 -1.11
N LYS A 33 16.10 -8.46 -0.01
CA LYS A 33 17.56 -8.58 0.15
C LYS A 33 18.04 -10.04 0.05
N TYR A 34 17.27 -10.97 0.58
CA TYR A 34 17.63 -12.39 0.60
C TYR A 34 16.82 -13.26 -0.38
N PHE A 35 16.12 -12.65 -1.34
CA PHE A 35 15.29 -13.37 -2.31
C PHE A 35 16.08 -14.44 -3.08
N SER A 36 17.30 -14.12 -3.55
CA SER A 36 18.09 -15.05 -4.37
C SER A 36 18.51 -16.32 -3.65
N ALA A 37 18.54 -16.30 -2.31
CA ALA A 37 18.98 -17.43 -1.50
C ALA A 37 17.80 -18.17 -0.83
N CYS A 38 16.79 -17.44 -0.36
CA CYS A 38 15.72 -17.97 0.47
C CYS A 38 14.31 -17.54 0.01
N GLY A 39 14.15 -17.05 -1.22
CA GLY A 39 12.89 -16.48 -1.70
C GLY A 39 11.71 -17.46 -1.68
N GLU A 40 11.95 -18.72 -2.08
CA GLU A 40 10.93 -19.78 -2.02
C GLU A 40 10.58 -20.15 -0.58
N ASP A 41 11.58 -20.36 0.29
CA ASP A 41 11.37 -20.64 1.71
C ASP A 41 10.58 -19.52 2.41
N PHE A 42 10.88 -18.27 2.09
CA PHE A 42 10.15 -17.11 2.61
C PHE A 42 8.71 -17.12 2.12
N TRP A 43 8.47 -17.50 0.87
CA TRP A 43 7.12 -17.61 0.35
C TRP A 43 6.30 -18.67 1.08
N GLU A 44 6.89 -19.83 1.39
CA GLU A 44 6.24 -20.86 2.22
C GLU A 44 5.89 -20.32 3.61
N CYS A 45 6.83 -19.59 4.24
CA CYS A 45 6.59 -18.97 5.54
C CYS A 45 5.46 -17.92 5.49
N ILE A 46 5.38 -17.13 4.42
CA ILE A 46 4.30 -16.15 4.22
C ILE A 46 2.94 -16.85 4.09
N LEU A 47 2.85 -17.91 3.28
CA LEU A 47 1.60 -18.66 3.14
C LEU A 47 1.17 -19.34 4.43
N GLU A 48 2.13 -19.87 5.20
CA GLU A 48 1.87 -20.46 6.51
C GLU A 48 1.35 -19.40 7.51
N ASP A 49 1.94 -18.20 7.52
CA ASP A 49 1.49 -17.08 8.34
C ASP A 49 0.07 -16.63 7.98
N VAL A 50 -0.24 -16.48 6.69
CA VAL A 50 -1.60 -16.14 6.23
C VAL A 50 -2.60 -17.24 6.59
N GLN A 51 -2.22 -18.51 6.54
CA GLN A 51 -3.09 -19.62 6.88
C GLN A 51 -3.38 -19.70 8.40
N LYS A 52 -2.35 -19.57 9.24
CA LYS A 52 -2.43 -19.79 10.70
C LYS A 52 -2.72 -18.51 11.49
N GLY A 53 -2.45 -17.35 10.92
CA GLY A 53 -2.59 -16.05 11.57
C GLY A 53 -4.04 -15.71 11.91
N SER A 54 -4.21 -14.82 12.90
CA SER A 54 -5.52 -14.22 13.21
C SER A 54 -6.02 -13.37 12.05
N ILE A 55 -7.31 -13.05 12.02
CA ILE A 55 -7.89 -12.19 10.97
C ILE A 55 -7.14 -10.86 10.80
N ASN A 56 -6.59 -10.36 11.89
CA ASN A 56 -5.80 -9.14 11.91
C ASN A 56 -4.36 -9.34 11.38
N ALA A 57 -3.70 -10.45 11.73
CA ALA A 57 -2.40 -10.78 11.15
C ALA A 57 -2.51 -10.97 9.63
N ARG A 58 -3.56 -11.65 9.15
CA ARG A 58 -3.78 -11.89 7.72
C ARG A 58 -3.90 -10.60 6.91
N ILE A 59 -4.62 -9.60 7.42
CA ILE A 59 -4.70 -8.30 6.74
C ILE A 59 -3.36 -7.57 6.76
N ASN A 60 -2.59 -7.65 7.86
CA ASN A 60 -1.23 -7.10 7.91
C ASN A 60 -0.34 -7.74 6.84
N THR A 61 -0.42 -9.05 6.66
CA THR A 61 0.32 -9.77 5.64
C THR A 61 -0.10 -9.34 4.23
N LEU A 62 -1.39 -9.05 3.99
CA LEU A 62 -1.83 -8.49 2.69
C LEU A 62 -1.25 -7.10 2.41
N TYR A 63 -1.21 -6.20 3.40
CA TYR A 63 -0.54 -4.89 3.24
C TYR A 63 0.98 -5.01 3.06
N PHE A 64 1.59 -6.01 3.69
CA PHE A 64 2.99 -6.35 3.43
C PHE A 64 3.20 -6.82 1.98
N LEU A 65 2.31 -7.68 1.47
CA LEU A 65 2.37 -8.14 0.08
C LEU A 65 2.19 -7.00 -0.93
N ASP A 66 1.33 -6.03 -0.63
CA ASP A 66 1.18 -4.80 -1.43
C ASP A 66 2.51 -4.06 -1.56
N GLY A 67 3.14 -3.72 -0.43
CA GLY A 67 4.45 -3.05 -0.43
C GLY A 67 5.57 -3.91 -1.03
N LEU A 68 5.51 -5.24 -0.87
CA LEU A 68 6.48 -6.18 -1.44
C LEU A 68 6.41 -6.17 -2.96
N CYS A 69 5.20 -6.22 -3.53
CA CYS A 69 5.00 -6.19 -4.97
C CYS A 69 5.44 -4.85 -5.57
N GLU A 70 5.07 -3.72 -4.95
CA GLU A 70 5.52 -2.39 -5.36
C GLU A 70 7.05 -2.31 -5.37
N ARG A 71 7.73 -2.82 -4.32
CA ARG A 71 9.19 -2.83 -4.27
C ARG A 71 9.82 -3.72 -5.33
N CYS A 72 9.23 -4.89 -5.59
CA CYS A 72 9.71 -5.80 -6.63
C CYS A 72 9.66 -5.16 -8.02
N LEU A 73 8.56 -4.46 -8.34
CA LEU A 73 8.40 -3.76 -9.62
C LEU A 73 9.36 -2.58 -9.76
N LEU A 74 9.59 -1.83 -8.68
CA LEU A 74 10.58 -0.75 -8.67
C LEU A 74 12.00 -1.26 -8.91
N ILE A 75 12.36 -2.41 -8.35
CA ILE A 75 13.67 -3.02 -8.62
C ILE A 75 13.77 -3.47 -10.08
N LYS A 76 12.69 -4.05 -10.62
CA LYS A 76 12.63 -4.44 -12.03
C LYS A 76 12.81 -3.24 -12.97
N SER A 77 12.17 -2.10 -12.67
CA SER A 77 12.31 -0.90 -13.51
C SER A 77 13.73 -0.32 -13.48
N GLN A 78 14.42 -0.42 -12.33
CA GLN A 78 15.82 -0.01 -12.16
C GLN A 78 16.82 -0.94 -12.87
N GLN A 79 16.47 -2.21 -13.08
CA GLN A 79 17.31 -3.21 -13.74
C GLN A 79 17.29 -3.12 -15.29
N ARG A 80 16.76 -2.04 -15.88
CA ARG A 80 16.73 -1.85 -17.34
C ARG A 80 18.13 -2.09 -17.95
N PRO A 81 18.25 -2.95 -18.99
CA PRO A 81 19.56 -3.28 -19.56
C PRO A 81 20.23 -2.03 -20.16
N PRO A 82 21.57 -1.92 -20.08
CA PRO A 82 22.28 -0.88 -20.83
C PRO A 82 21.94 -1.04 -22.31
N SER A 83 21.59 0.07 -22.94
CA SER A 83 21.23 0.17 -24.36
C SER A 83 22.13 -0.68 -25.23
N ALA A 84 21.54 -1.31 -26.24
CA ALA A 84 22.20 -1.99 -27.35
C ALA A 84 23.45 -1.23 -27.83
N SER A 85 24.62 -1.61 -27.31
CA SER A 85 25.91 -1.22 -27.84
C SER A 85 26.54 -2.47 -28.43
N LYS A 86 26.40 -2.55 -29.76
CA LYS A 86 27.14 -3.41 -30.70
C LYS A 86 27.02 -4.93 -30.49
N ALA A 87 26.30 -5.52 -31.44
CA ALA A 87 26.42 -6.91 -31.84
C ALA A 87 27.90 -7.34 -31.94
N GLY A 88 28.23 -8.45 -31.27
CA GLY A 88 29.51 -9.10 -31.41
C GLY A 88 29.69 -10.26 -30.43
N GLY A 89 29.54 -11.49 -30.92
CA GLY A 89 30.11 -12.68 -30.29
C GLY A 89 29.10 -13.58 -29.60
N GLY A 90 28.80 -14.70 -30.25
CA GLY A 90 27.93 -15.73 -29.72
C GLY A 90 28.44 -16.35 -28.43
N SER A 91 27.50 -16.69 -27.56
CA SER A 91 27.62 -17.77 -26.59
C SER A 91 26.23 -18.33 -26.41
N THR A 92 26.05 -19.58 -26.84
CA THR A 92 24.90 -20.42 -26.54
C THR A 92 24.88 -20.68 -25.02
N ALA A 93 24.30 -19.75 -24.27
CA ALA A 93 23.89 -19.99 -22.90
C ALA A 93 22.50 -20.63 -22.92
N THR A 94 22.41 -21.81 -22.35
CA THR A 94 21.18 -22.52 -22.03
C THR A 94 20.16 -21.58 -21.41
N LEU A 95 18.94 -21.60 -21.96
CA LEU A 95 17.81 -20.77 -21.58
C LEU A 95 17.28 -21.17 -20.20
N GLU A 96 18.01 -20.86 -19.13
CA GLU A 96 17.50 -20.96 -17.77
C GLU A 96 16.48 -19.83 -17.56
N LYS A 97 15.22 -20.22 -17.35
CA LYS A 97 14.11 -19.31 -17.03
C LYS A 97 14.44 -18.52 -15.77
N LYS A 98 14.95 -17.30 -15.93
CA LYS A 98 15.08 -16.34 -14.83
C LYS A 98 13.67 -15.80 -14.54
N PRO A 99 13.08 -16.00 -13.34
CA PRO A 99 11.79 -15.41 -13.04
C PRO A 99 11.99 -13.90 -12.84
N ASP A 100 11.79 -13.15 -13.92
CA ASP A 100 11.95 -11.69 -14.00
C ASP A 100 10.85 -10.91 -13.23
N THR A 101 10.27 -11.52 -12.19
CA THR A 101 9.24 -10.91 -11.34
C THR A 101 9.26 -11.40 -9.87
N LEU A 102 10.44 -11.56 -9.25
CA LEU A 102 10.65 -11.76 -7.79
C LEU A 102 9.46 -12.46 -7.08
N TYR A 103 8.80 -11.80 -6.13
CA TYR A 103 7.62 -12.31 -5.42
C TYR A 103 6.29 -12.10 -6.16
N VAL A 104 6.26 -11.27 -7.20
CA VAL A 104 5.03 -10.93 -7.94
C VAL A 104 4.43 -12.17 -8.61
N GLU A 105 5.28 -13.06 -9.13
CA GLU A 105 4.83 -14.34 -9.71
C GLU A 105 4.19 -15.25 -8.66
N PHE A 106 4.77 -15.30 -7.46
CA PHE A 106 4.25 -16.12 -6.37
C PHE A 106 2.90 -15.60 -5.88
N VAL A 107 2.77 -14.28 -5.68
CA VAL A 107 1.48 -13.64 -5.34
C VAL A 107 0.46 -13.90 -6.44
N THR A 108 0.84 -13.77 -7.71
CA THR A 108 -0.04 -13.99 -8.85
C THR A 108 -0.53 -15.44 -8.94
N ARG A 109 0.32 -16.42 -8.59
CA ARG A 109 -0.03 -17.84 -8.59
C ARG A 109 -1.01 -18.18 -7.46
N ASP A 110 -0.75 -17.67 -6.26
CA ASP A 110 -1.49 -18.07 -5.05
C ASP A 110 -2.53 -17.01 -4.61
N LEU A 111 -2.85 -16.04 -5.49
CA LEU A 111 -3.76 -14.92 -5.20
C LEU A 111 -5.09 -15.38 -4.62
N SER A 112 -5.76 -16.33 -5.28
CA SER A 112 -7.06 -16.85 -4.83
C SER A 112 -6.99 -17.46 -3.43
N LYS A 113 -5.91 -18.19 -3.13
CA LYS A 113 -5.67 -18.82 -1.83
C LYS A 113 -5.42 -17.78 -0.74
N ILE A 114 -4.63 -16.75 -1.04
CA ILE A 114 -4.37 -15.63 -0.12
C ILE A 114 -5.68 -14.93 0.23
N ILE A 115 -6.52 -14.63 -0.77
CA ILE A 115 -7.81 -13.95 -0.56
C ILE A 115 -8.76 -14.80 0.28
N GLU A 116 -8.82 -16.11 0.04
CA GLU A 116 -9.64 -17.02 0.85
C GLU A 116 -9.25 -17.01 2.32
N TYR A 117 -7.95 -16.94 2.63
CA TYR A 117 -7.50 -16.84 4.01
C TYR A 117 -7.72 -15.44 4.60
N VAL A 118 -7.42 -14.37 3.87
CA VAL A 118 -7.57 -12.99 4.38
C VAL A 118 -9.03 -12.62 4.58
N VAL A 119 -9.90 -13.05 3.67
CA VAL A 119 -11.35 -12.82 3.71
C VAL A 119 -12.05 -14.18 3.68
N PRO A 120 -12.05 -14.92 4.81
CA PRO A 120 -12.77 -16.19 4.91
C PRO A 120 -14.27 -15.98 4.79
N GLU A 121 -14.98 -17.01 4.37
CA GLU A 121 -16.44 -16.96 4.22
C GLU A 121 -17.13 -16.75 5.58
N GLY A 122 -18.15 -15.89 5.61
CA GLY A 122 -18.93 -15.56 6.80
C GLY A 122 -18.53 -14.25 7.49
N ARG A 123 -19.06 -14.03 8.70
CA ARG A 123 -18.93 -12.75 9.42
C ARG A 123 -17.48 -12.39 9.80
N GLN A 124 -16.61 -13.40 9.96
CA GLN A 124 -15.22 -13.20 10.38
C GLN A 124 -14.36 -12.54 9.29
N GLY A 125 -14.70 -12.68 8.01
CA GLY A 125 -13.97 -12.03 6.91
C GLY A 125 -14.39 -10.58 6.64
N LEU A 126 -15.58 -10.18 7.10
CA LEU A 126 -16.15 -8.85 6.84
C LEU A 126 -15.24 -7.68 7.22
N PRO A 127 -14.51 -7.70 8.36
CA PRO A 127 -13.62 -6.59 8.72
C PRO A 127 -12.52 -6.33 7.69
N ASN A 128 -12.11 -7.35 6.92
CA ASN A 128 -11.05 -7.24 5.92
C ASN A 128 -11.58 -6.95 4.51
N LEU A 129 -12.86 -7.19 4.24
CA LEU A 129 -13.45 -7.14 2.90
C LEU A 129 -13.14 -5.83 2.16
N VAL A 130 -13.43 -4.69 2.79
CA VAL A 130 -13.29 -3.37 2.16
C VAL A 130 -11.82 -3.07 1.85
N SER A 131 -10.94 -3.28 2.83
CA SER A 131 -9.50 -3.05 2.66
C SER A 131 -8.89 -3.98 1.60
N THR A 132 -9.31 -5.25 1.57
CA THR A 132 -8.86 -6.21 0.55
C THR A 132 -9.31 -5.77 -0.85
N LYS A 133 -10.58 -5.35 -1.02
CA LYS A 133 -11.06 -4.82 -2.31
C LYS A 133 -10.26 -3.60 -2.76
N GLN A 134 -10.00 -2.65 -1.87
CA GLN A 134 -9.20 -1.47 -2.18
C GLN A 134 -7.77 -1.82 -2.62
N ILE A 135 -7.12 -2.80 -1.97
CA ILE A 135 -5.78 -3.26 -2.38
C ILE A 135 -5.83 -3.92 -3.76
N LEU A 136 -6.83 -4.77 -4.02
CA LEU A 136 -7.01 -5.41 -5.33
C LEU A 136 -7.27 -4.38 -6.43
N GLU A 137 -8.14 -3.39 -6.20
CA GLU A 137 -8.37 -2.29 -7.13
C GLU A 137 -7.10 -1.49 -7.40
N ASN A 138 -6.27 -1.24 -6.39
CA ASN A 138 -4.95 -0.62 -6.56
C ASN A 138 -4.01 -1.50 -7.39
N TRP A 139 -4.00 -2.82 -7.18
CA TRP A 139 -3.20 -3.75 -7.98
C TRP A 139 -3.65 -3.78 -9.43
N ARG A 140 -4.97 -3.70 -9.67
CA ARG A 140 -5.57 -3.61 -11.00
C ARG A 140 -5.20 -2.32 -11.71
N SER A 141 -5.39 -1.17 -11.06
CA SER A 141 -5.16 0.16 -11.65
C SER A 141 -3.68 0.40 -11.94
N LYS A 142 -2.79 0.02 -11.01
CA LYS A 142 -1.33 0.11 -11.17
C LYS A 142 -0.73 -1.01 -12.03
N ARG A 143 -1.54 -1.96 -12.50
CA ARG A 143 -1.12 -3.16 -13.23
C ARG A 143 0.01 -3.94 -12.53
N ILE A 144 -0.09 -4.04 -11.21
CA ILE A 144 0.86 -4.83 -10.40
C ILE A 144 0.70 -6.32 -10.70
N ILE A 145 -0.56 -6.76 -10.79
CA ILE A 145 -0.97 -8.09 -11.24
C ILE A 145 -1.82 -7.91 -12.49
N ASP A 146 -1.85 -8.94 -13.34
CA ASP A 146 -2.74 -8.98 -14.51
C ASP A 146 -4.18 -8.65 -14.11
N PRO A 147 -4.80 -7.58 -14.70
CA PRO A 147 -6.16 -7.18 -14.39
C PRO A 147 -7.18 -8.31 -14.47
N GLN A 148 -7.00 -9.29 -15.37
CA GLN A 148 -7.94 -10.42 -15.48
C GLN A 148 -7.97 -11.27 -14.21
N LYS A 149 -6.79 -11.58 -13.65
CA LYS A 149 -6.67 -12.37 -12.42
C LYS A 149 -7.21 -11.62 -11.20
N VAL A 150 -7.05 -10.30 -11.19
CA VAL A 150 -7.62 -9.45 -10.13
C VAL A 150 -9.13 -9.39 -10.24
N ASP A 151 -9.67 -9.30 -11.45
CA ASP A 151 -11.13 -9.28 -11.70
C ASP A 151 -11.78 -10.60 -11.29
N GLU A 152 -11.13 -11.74 -11.55
CA GLU A 152 -11.57 -13.06 -11.05
C GLU A 152 -11.64 -13.09 -9.52
N ALA A 153 -10.60 -12.57 -8.85
CA ALA A 153 -10.53 -12.46 -7.40
C ALA A 153 -11.62 -11.54 -6.81
N LEU A 154 -11.87 -10.39 -7.44
CA LEU A 154 -12.93 -9.46 -7.05
C LEU A 154 -14.32 -10.09 -7.23
N ALA A 155 -14.56 -10.79 -8.34
CA ALA A 155 -15.81 -11.49 -8.60
C ALA A 155 -16.10 -12.56 -7.54
N ILE A 156 -15.07 -13.29 -7.09
CA ILE A 156 -15.20 -14.23 -5.97
C ILE A 156 -15.65 -13.49 -4.70
N LEU A 157 -15.05 -12.35 -4.37
CA LEU A 157 -15.43 -11.56 -3.20
C LEU A 157 -16.82 -10.95 -3.29
N ASP A 158 -17.26 -10.53 -4.48
CA ASP A 158 -18.59 -9.96 -4.70
C ASP A 158 -19.70 -11.01 -4.65
N SER A 159 -19.43 -12.22 -5.16
CA SER A 159 -20.36 -13.34 -5.10
C SER A 159 -20.64 -13.82 -3.66
N ARG A 160 -19.70 -13.57 -2.75
CA ARG A 160 -19.82 -13.86 -1.31
C ARG A 160 -20.78 -12.86 -0.68
N THR A 161 -22.05 -13.09 -0.91
CA THR A 161 -23.16 -12.31 -0.38
C THR A 161 -23.03 -12.27 1.14
N ILE A 162 -22.95 -11.06 1.69
CA ILE A 162 -22.98 -10.81 3.14
C ILE A 162 -24.21 -11.56 3.67
N PRO A 163 -24.09 -12.42 4.69
CA PRO A 163 -25.26 -12.93 5.39
C PRO A 163 -25.90 -11.76 6.15
N THR A 164 -26.66 -10.95 5.42
CA THR A 164 -27.51 -9.89 5.95
C THR A 164 -28.58 -10.60 6.78
N ASP A 165 -28.71 -10.21 8.06
CA ASP A 165 -29.79 -10.65 8.93
C ASP A 165 -31.13 -10.46 8.21
N SER A 166 -31.67 -11.53 7.66
CA SER A 166 -33.03 -11.60 7.14
C SER A 166 -33.63 -12.95 7.52
N GLN A 167 -33.59 -13.23 8.82
CA GLN A 167 -34.61 -14.05 9.47
C GLN A 167 -35.06 -13.32 10.75
N PRO A 168 -36.23 -12.67 10.75
CA PRO A 168 -36.93 -12.45 12.01
C PRO A 168 -37.35 -13.83 12.50
N GLU A 169 -36.75 -14.29 13.61
CA GLU A 169 -37.14 -15.52 14.27
C GLU A 169 -38.64 -15.46 14.59
N ALA A 170 -39.42 -16.25 13.85
CA ALA A 170 -40.80 -16.53 14.22
C ALA A 170 -40.80 -17.29 15.54
N GLN A 171 -41.60 -16.80 16.47
CA GLN A 171 -41.93 -17.36 17.77
C GLN A 171 -41.91 -18.89 17.79
N ALA A 172 -41.03 -19.46 18.61
CA ALA A 172 -41.23 -20.78 19.18
C ALA A 172 -40.74 -20.78 20.62
N ASP A 173 -41.69 -20.69 21.54
CA ASP A 173 -41.53 -21.07 22.94
C ASP A 173 -40.81 -22.42 23.03
N ASN A 174 -39.59 -22.45 23.57
CA ASN A 174 -39.10 -23.59 24.35
C ASN A 174 -37.83 -23.27 25.15
N LYS A 175 -37.81 -23.83 26.35
CA LYS A 175 -36.85 -23.67 27.47
C LYS A 175 -35.37 -23.62 27.07
N PRO A 176 -34.52 -22.90 27.84
CA PRO A 176 -33.09 -22.81 27.56
C PRO A 176 -32.39 -24.14 27.92
N ASN A 177 -31.92 -24.85 26.90
CA ASN A 177 -30.90 -25.89 27.03
C ASN A 177 -29.52 -25.22 26.87
N PRO A 178 -28.54 -25.38 27.79
CA PRO A 178 -27.28 -24.63 27.76
C PRO A 178 -26.21 -25.20 26.81
N SER A 179 -26.55 -26.09 25.87
CA SER A 179 -25.56 -26.92 25.16
C SER A 179 -25.45 -26.72 23.65
N THR A 180 -25.96 -25.62 23.09
CA THR A 180 -25.73 -25.32 21.66
C THR A 180 -25.60 -23.83 21.39
N SER A 181 -24.72 -23.16 22.16
CA SER A 181 -24.13 -21.92 21.71
C SER A 181 -23.16 -22.26 20.58
N GLN A 182 -23.61 -22.19 19.32
CA GLN A 182 -22.71 -21.97 18.20
C GLN A 182 -21.77 -20.85 18.62
N GLN A 183 -20.49 -21.21 18.77
CA GLN A 183 -19.46 -20.34 19.31
C GLN A 183 -19.48 -19.04 18.49
N ARG A 184 -20.02 -17.98 19.09
CA ARG A 184 -19.62 -16.63 18.74
C ARG A 184 -18.12 -16.63 19.06
N GLN A 185 -17.28 -16.85 18.04
CA GLN A 185 -15.87 -16.47 18.13
C GLN A 185 -15.84 -14.95 18.12
N ASP A 186 -16.29 -14.38 19.24
CA ASP A 186 -16.18 -12.98 19.54
C ASP A 186 -14.69 -12.75 19.78
N MET A 187 -14.07 -11.88 18.98
CA MET A 187 -12.65 -11.60 19.12
C MET A 187 -12.35 -11.17 20.56
N SER A 188 -11.20 -11.56 21.10
CA SER A 188 -10.79 -11.10 22.43
C SER A 188 -10.80 -9.56 22.46
N LYS A 189 -11.20 -8.96 23.59
CA LYS A 189 -11.19 -7.50 23.74
C LYS A 189 -9.83 -6.89 23.35
N ASN A 190 -8.74 -7.56 23.69
CA ASN A 190 -7.39 -7.12 23.32
C ASN A 190 -7.17 -7.14 21.80
N ASP A 191 -7.69 -8.15 21.10
CA ASP A 191 -7.60 -8.24 19.64
C ASP A 191 -8.46 -7.17 18.97
N VAL A 192 -9.63 -6.87 19.54
CA VAL A 192 -10.48 -5.76 19.09
C VAL A 192 -9.77 -4.42 19.25
N PHE A 193 -9.18 -4.13 20.41
CA PHE A 193 -8.43 -2.89 20.61
C PHE A 193 -7.20 -2.80 19.71
N LYS A 194 -6.46 -3.91 19.55
CA LYS A 194 -5.33 -3.99 18.61
C LYS A 194 -5.81 -3.68 17.18
N ARG A 195 -6.94 -4.25 16.78
CA ARG A 195 -7.54 -3.98 15.47
C ARG A 195 -7.90 -2.51 15.29
N ILE A 196 -8.58 -1.91 16.27
CA ILE A 196 -8.96 -0.49 16.23
C ILE A 196 -7.72 0.40 16.05
N GLU A 197 -6.67 0.14 16.82
CA GLU A 197 -5.44 0.94 16.74
C GLU A 197 -4.72 0.73 15.40
N GLU A 198 -4.67 -0.50 14.89
CA GLU A 198 -4.10 -0.77 13.57
C GLU A 198 -4.89 -0.12 12.44
N ASP A 199 -6.22 -0.14 12.50
CA ASP A 199 -7.06 0.53 11.50
C ASP A 199 -6.93 2.06 11.59
N ARG A 200 -6.82 2.62 12.79
CA ARG A 200 -6.47 4.04 12.99
C ARG A 200 -5.14 4.38 12.32
N GLU A 201 -4.14 3.52 12.53
CA GLU A 201 -2.80 3.70 11.98
C GLU A 201 -2.79 3.55 10.44
N ARG A 202 -3.66 2.72 9.85
CA ARG A 202 -3.88 2.65 8.38
C ARG A 202 -4.52 3.91 7.83
N HIS A 203 -5.57 4.41 8.46
CA HIS A 203 -6.25 5.64 8.02
C HIS A 203 -5.32 6.85 8.12
N LYS A 204 -4.51 6.91 9.17
CA LYS A 204 -3.45 7.90 9.32
C LYS A 204 -2.51 7.88 8.11
N ARG A 205 -2.00 6.71 7.70
CA ARG A 205 -1.18 6.59 6.48
C ARG A 205 -1.90 7.01 5.21
N LEU A 206 -3.16 6.63 5.07
CA LEU A 206 -3.92 7.00 3.88
C LEU A 206 -4.01 8.52 3.74
N ARG A 207 -4.23 9.22 4.85
CA ARG A 207 -4.21 10.69 4.88
C ARG A 207 -2.81 11.25 4.66
N GLU A 208 -1.78 10.68 5.29
CA GLU A 208 -0.38 11.07 5.07
C GLU A 208 0.05 10.94 3.60
N ARG A 209 -0.40 9.90 2.91
CA ARG A 209 -0.10 9.69 1.49
C ARG A 209 -0.91 10.60 0.56
N ARG A 210 -2.10 11.06 0.99
CA ARG A 210 -3.02 11.83 0.14
C ARG A 210 -2.42 13.16 -0.31
N TRP A 211 -1.65 13.82 0.54
CA TRP A 211 -1.03 15.12 0.25
C TRP A 211 0.40 15.02 -0.31
N VAL A 212 0.90 13.81 -0.55
CA VAL A 212 2.21 13.64 -1.22
C VAL A 212 2.02 13.80 -2.72
N GLN A 213 2.54 14.88 -3.28
CA GLN A 213 2.54 15.10 -4.72
C GLN A 213 3.59 14.20 -5.41
N PRO A 214 3.26 13.56 -6.55
CA PRO A 214 4.23 12.82 -7.34
C PRO A 214 5.29 13.77 -7.90
N ILE A 215 6.56 13.53 -7.60
CA ILE A 215 7.66 14.30 -8.18
C ILE A 215 8.27 13.48 -9.32
N SER A 216 8.13 13.96 -10.56
CA SER A 216 8.55 13.23 -11.78
C SER A 216 10.05 13.18 -12.02
N TYR A 217 10.88 13.80 -11.17
CA TYR A 217 12.31 13.85 -11.44
C TYR A 217 12.95 12.46 -11.40
N SER A 218 13.63 12.12 -12.49
CA SER A 218 14.67 11.09 -12.51
C SER A 218 15.75 11.45 -11.48
N THR A 219 15.64 10.91 -10.26
CA THR A 219 16.61 11.06 -9.17
C THR A 219 17.93 10.32 -9.44
N SER A 220 18.31 10.14 -10.71
CA SER A 220 19.51 9.39 -11.08
C SER A 220 20.79 10.18 -10.81
N ASN A 221 20.71 11.51 -10.66
CA ASN A 221 21.88 12.39 -10.54
C ASN A 221 21.85 13.42 -9.39
N LEU A 222 20.82 13.44 -8.53
CA LEU A 222 20.78 14.41 -7.42
C LEU A 222 21.23 13.78 -6.10
N ASN A 223 22.18 14.46 -5.46
CA ASN A 223 22.76 14.10 -4.17
C ASN A 223 21.67 14.14 -3.07
N PRO A 224 21.43 13.08 -2.28
CA PRO A 224 20.34 12.99 -1.30
C PRO A 224 20.31 14.09 -0.22
N HIS A 225 21.41 14.85 -0.10
CA HIS A 225 21.57 15.92 0.87
C HIS A 225 21.11 17.31 0.36
N HIS A 226 20.73 17.45 -0.91
CA HIS A 226 20.07 18.66 -1.39
C HIS A 226 18.90 18.29 -2.33
N MET A 227 17.67 18.42 -1.83
CA MET A 227 16.51 18.57 -2.71
C MET A 227 16.36 20.07 -2.94
N PRO A 228 16.66 20.61 -4.14
CA PRO A 228 16.34 22.01 -4.42
C PRO A 228 14.82 22.18 -4.36
N LEU A 229 14.35 23.29 -3.80
CA LEU A 229 12.91 23.62 -3.83
C LEU A 229 12.41 23.62 -5.28
N ALA A 230 11.14 23.27 -5.50
CA ALA A 230 10.50 23.26 -6.81
C ALA A 230 10.76 24.56 -7.61
N SER A 231 10.78 25.70 -6.92
CA SER A 231 11.07 27.03 -7.48
C SER A 231 12.48 27.22 -8.05
N PHE A 232 13.45 26.36 -7.71
CA PHE A 232 14.82 26.40 -8.22
C PHE A 232 15.10 25.32 -9.27
N LEU A 233 14.09 24.53 -9.65
CA LEU A 233 14.24 23.52 -10.68
C LEU A 233 14.14 24.16 -12.07
N PRO A 234 14.91 23.68 -13.06
CA PRO A 234 14.93 24.29 -14.39
C PRO A 234 13.54 24.29 -15.04
N LEU A 235 13.04 25.46 -15.42
CA LEU A 235 11.76 25.67 -16.12
C LEU A 235 11.72 25.09 -17.55
N LYS A 236 12.79 24.42 -17.98
CA LYS A 236 12.88 23.76 -19.29
C LYS A 236 13.54 22.41 -19.10
N ALA A 237 12.86 21.34 -19.54
CA ALA A 237 13.54 20.13 -19.97
C ALA A 237 14.57 20.56 -21.02
N GLY A 238 15.85 20.55 -20.67
CA GLY A 238 16.90 21.05 -21.55
C GLY A 238 16.98 20.19 -22.80
N ASP A 239 16.48 20.67 -23.94
CA ASP A 239 16.74 20.29 -25.35
C ASP A 239 16.99 18.81 -25.71
N SER A 240 16.67 17.83 -24.85
CA SER A 240 16.76 16.41 -25.16
C SER A 240 15.50 15.97 -25.89
N VAL A 241 15.28 16.56 -27.06
CA VAL A 241 14.40 16.06 -28.12
C VAL A 241 15.03 14.77 -28.69
N ALA A 242 15.03 13.71 -27.88
CA ALA A 242 15.47 12.37 -28.31
C ALA A 242 14.49 11.26 -27.94
N SER A 243 13.42 11.56 -27.21
CA SER A 243 12.31 10.65 -27.00
C SER A 243 11.06 11.50 -26.85
N GLY A 244 10.07 11.35 -27.72
CA GLY A 244 8.86 12.18 -27.79
C GLY A 244 7.89 12.01 -26.61
N MET A 245 8.41 12.06 -25.39
CA MET A 245 7.69 12.17 -24.14
C MET A 245 8.07 13.55 -23.58
N GLU A 246 7.17 14.53 -23.68
CA GLU A 246 7.31 15.76 -22.91
C GLU A 246 7.25 15.34 -21.43
N GLU A 247 8.38 15.41 -20.72
CA GLU A 247 8.38 15.20 -19.26
C GLU A 247 7.65 16.41 -18.64
N GLU A 248 6.41 16.20 -18.16
CA GLU A 248 5.65 17.21 -17.42
C GLU A 248 6.49 17.77 -16.27
N LEU A 249 6.58 19.10 -16.19
CA LEU A 249 7.32 19.73 -15.11
C LEU A 249 6.54 19.52 -13.80
N PRO A 250 7.22 19.31 -12.67
CA PRO A 250 6.53 19.21 -11.38
C PRO A 250 5.68 20.43 -11.02
N VAL A 251 6.02 21.63 -11.51
CA VAL A 251 5.15 22.81 -11.37
C VAL A 251 3.83 22.67 -12.15
N ASP A 252 3.86 21.99 -13.30
CA ASP A 252 2.65 21.74 -14.10
C ASP A 252 1.74 20.73 -13.37
N ILE A 253 2.34 19.72 -12.74
CA ILE A 253 1.62 18.73 -11.91
C ILE A 253 1.04 19.39 -10.65
N GLU A 254 1.80 20.25 -9.98
CA GLU A 254 1.33 21.03 -8.83
C GLU A 254 0.13 21.90 -9.23
N PHE A 255 0.27 22.68 -10.30
CA PHE A 255 -0.77 23.56 -10.80
C PHE A 255 -2.04 22.81 -11.21
N GLU A 256 -1.94 21.71 -11.98
CA GLU A 256 -3.11 20.96 -12.42
C GLU A 256 -3.85 20.34 -11.23
N ASN A 257 -3.13 19.82 -10.24
CA ASN A 257 -3.75 19.29 -9.01
C ASN A 257 -4.47 20.40 -8.22
N ASP A 258 -3.83 21.56 -8.05
CA ASP A 258 -4.42 22.70 -7.34
C ASP A 258 -5.64 23.22 -8.11
N TRP A 259 -5.56 23.28 -9.44
CA TRP A 259 -6.65 23.71 -10.31
C TRP A 259 -7.86 22.76 -10.25
N GLU A 260 -7.63 21.44 -10.36
CA GLU A 260 -8.70 20.43 -10.27
C GLU A 260 -9.37 20.40 -8.88
N THR A 261 -8.64 20.78 -7.83
CA THR A 261 -9.13 20.78 -6.44
C THR A 261 -9.56 22.16 -5.94
N THR A 262 -9.45 23.19 -6.77
CA THR A 262 -9.91 24.54 -6.44
C THR A 262 -11.41 24.52 -6.23
N SER A 263 -11.86 24.85 -5.02
CA SER A 263 -13.27 25.06 -4.70
C SER A 263 -13.68 26.50 -4.95
N ASP A 264 -14.98 26.72 -5.13
CA ASP A 264 -15.54 28.07 -5.15
C ASP A 264 -15.27 28.80 -3.82
N TRP A 265 -15.03 30.11 -3.94
CA TRP A 265 -14.87 31.01 -2.80
C TRP A 265 -16.07 30.96 -1.87
N ASN A 266 -15.83 30.84 -0.56
CA ASN A 266 -16.86 30.69 0.46
C ASN A 266 -16.66 31.62 1.68
N GLU A 267 -17.51 31.45 2.70
CA GLU A 267 -17.50 32.27 3.93
C GLU A 267 -16.20 32.10 4.74
N ASP A 268 -15.64 30.89 4.80
CA ASP A 268 -14.38 30.62 5.49
C ASP A 268 -13.23 31.39 4.81
N ASP A 269 -13.27 31.52 3.47
CA ASP A 269 -12.27 32.32 2.72
C ASP A 269 -12.40 33.83 3.02
N GLU A 270 -13.64 34.35 3.14
CA GLU A 270 -13.88 35.74 3.57
C GLU A 270 -13.36 35.99 5.00
N GLU A 271 -13.56 35.03 5.91
CA GLU A 271 -13.07 35.07 7.29
C GLU A 271 -11.53 35.10 7.32
N VAL A 272 -10.86 34.18 6.60
CA VAL A 272 -9.40 34.12 6.53
C VAL A 272 -8.79 35.43 5.98
N VAL A 273 -9.39 36.01 4.93
CA VAL A 273 -8.92 37.30 4.38
C VAL A 273 -9.14 38.44 5.35
N ALA A 274 -10.27 38.46 6.08
CA ALA A 274 -10.53 39.48 7.08
C ALA A 274 -9.55 39.39 8.25
N GLU A 275 -9.24 38.17 8.73
CA GLU A 275 -8.23 37.92 9.75
C GLU A 275 -6.85 38.38 9.30
N GLU A 276 -6.42 37.99 8.08
CA GLU A 276 -5.12 38.40 7.54
C GLU A 276 -5.00 39.92 7.39
N ARG A 277 -6.08 40.59 6.93
CA ARG A 277 -6.14 42.05 6.83
C ARG A 277 -5.96 42.70 8.19
N ASP A 278 -6.64 42.19 9.22
CA ASP A 278 -6.60 42.75 10.56
C ASP A 278 -5.20 42.54 11.21
N PHE A 279 -4.49 41.45 10.89
CA PHE A 279 -3.08 41.26 11.26
C PHE A 279 -2.13 42.21 10.53
N ALA A 280 -2.34 42.44 9.23
CA ALA A 280 -1.46 43.29 8.42
C ALA A 280 -1.66 44.79 8.66
N PHE A 281 -2.90 45.19 8.95
CA PHE A 281 -3.29 46.58 9.22
C PHE A 281 -4.12 46.66 10.52
N PRO A 282 -3.46 46.55 11.69
CA PRO A 282 -4.11 46.73 12.98
C PRO A 282 -4.79 48.10 13.05
N ARG A 283 -5.89 48.21 13.79
CA ARG A 283 -6.60 49.48 13.91
C ARG A 283 -5.73 50.48 14.68
N ASP A 284 -5.73 51.74 14.25
CA ASP A 284 -4.98 52.82 14.91
C ASP A 284 -5.31 52.85 16.42
N GLY A 285 -4.34 52.48 17.26
CA GLY A 285 -4.47 52.39 18.72
C GLY A 285 -4.20 51.01 19.31
N GLU A 286 -4.05 49.97 18.50
CA GLU A 286 -3.55 48.66 18.94
C GLU A 286 -2.01 48.70 18.94
N GLU A 287 -1.40 48.68 20.13
CA GLU A 287 0.06 48.60 20.27
C GLU A 287 0.57 47.33 19.56
N PRO A 288 1.74 47.39 18.90
CA PRO A 288 2.32 46.19 18.30
C PRO A 288 2.46 45.12 19.38
N MET A 289 1.89 43.94 19.15
CA MET A 289 2.03 42.80 20.05
C MET A 289 3.51 42.59 20.33
N ASP A 290 3.90 42.77 21.60
CA ASP A 290 5.26 42.61 22.07
C ASP A 290 5.64 41.13 21.95
N LEU A 291 6.37 40.80 20.88
CA LEU A 291 6.91 39.46 20.62
C LEU A 291 8.32 39.33 21.23
N SER A 292 8.48 39.72 22.49
CA SER A 292 9.71 39.50 23.28
C SER A 292 9.66 38.25 24.15
#